data_AF-A0A6P3A7G2-F1
#
_entry.id   AF-A0A6P3A7G2-F1
#
_cell.length_a   1.000
_cell.length_b   1.000
_cell.length_c   1.000
_cell.angle_alpha   90.00
_cell.angle_beta   90.00
_cell.angle_gamma   90.00
#
_symmetry.space_group_name_H-M   'P 1'
#
loop_
_entity.id
_entity.type
_entity.pdbx_description
1 polymer ?
#
loop_
_entity_poly.entity_id
_entity_poly.type
_entity_poly.pdbx_seq_one_letter_code
_entity_poly.pdbx_strand_id
1 'polypeptide(L)'
;MMKKAWMLAATLLAALATAPAHASEGDVCKKVTLGDVGWSDIAATTGVAMMLLDGLGYEATKTIASPPIVLAGVKKAQIDAFLGYWDPSMTPTVKPFVDAGAAHQLPQPNLVGARYTLAVPQYAADKGLKSFADIAKFRDQLDGKIYGIGAGNNGNALIQRMIDKNEFGLGGFKLVESSEAGMLVQVTRAVQEHRMIVFLAWEPHPMNINYKIAYLDGGDTVFGPNYGSAKVYTLVTPGYLERCPNVGRLLTNLKFTTDEENQLMVPIMNHADPVAVAKEWAKKNPGVLSKWLDGVTTIDGKNAKDAIEKLIGA
;
A
#
# COMPACT_ATOMS: atom_id res chain seq x y z
N MET A 1 32.46 36.66 -72.63
CA MET A 1 32.01 36.68 -71.22
C MET A 1 30.51 36.43 -71.19
N MET A 2 30.02 35.65 -70.20
CA MET A 2 28.61 35.30 -69.91
C MET A 2 27.95 34.29 -70.87
N LYS A 3 27.19 33.26 -70.43
CA LYS A 3 26.87 32.66 -69.13
C LYS A 3 26.39 31.22 -69.44
N LYS A 4 26.97 30.19 -68.80
CA LYS A 4 26.44 28.81 -68.84
C LYS A 4 25.26 28.72 -67.88
N ALA A 5 24.14 28.19 -68.38
CA ALA A 5 22.95 27.88 -67.61
C ALA A 5 23.18 26.64 -66.75
N TRP A 6 23.01 26.76 -65.43
CA TRP A 6 22.87 25.63 -64.51
C TRP A 6 21.47 25.70 -63.90
N MET A 7 20.64 24.70 -64.24
CA MET A 7 19.42 24.39 -63.50
C MET A 7 19.82 23.80 -62.14
N LEU A 8 19.46 24.48 -61.05
CA LEU A 8 19.41 23.85 -59.73
C LEU A 8 17.98 23.37 -59.49
N ALA A 9 17.81 22.05 -59.42
CA ALA A 9 16.64 21.41 -58.88
C ALA A 9 16.61 21.61 -57.36
N ALA A 10 15.59 22.31 -56.86
CA ALA A 10 15.33 22.45 -55.44
C ALA A 10 14.54 21.23 -54.95
N THR A 11 15.22 20.27 -54.32
CA THR A 11 14.58 19.22 -53.52
C THR A 11 14.11 19.81 -52.19
N LEU A 12 12.81 20.11 -52.08
CA LEU A 12 12.17 20.36 -50.78
C LEU A 12 12.14 19.05 -50.00
N LEU A 13 13.06 18.91 -49.04
CA LEU A 13 12.95 17.91 -47.98
C LEU A 13 11.95 18.43 -46.95
N ALA A 14 10.69 18.00 -47.05
CA ALA A 14 9.70 18.23 -46.01
C ALA A 14 10.12 17.45 -44.75
N ALA A 15 10.66 18.15 -43.76
CA ALA A 15 10.82 17.61 -42.42
C ALA A 15 9.43 17.38 -41.82
N LEU A 16 8.93 16.14 -41.90
CA LEU A 16 7.83 15.72 -41.04
C LEU A 16 8.34 15.77 -39.61
N ALA A 17 7.97 16.84 -38.90
CA ALA A 17 8.01 16.85 -37.45
C ALA A 17 7.03 15.77 -36.96
N THR A 18 7.56 14.60 -36.63
CA THR A 18 6.83 13.59 -35.88
C THR A 18 6.58 14.16 -34.49
N ALA A 19 5.45 14.85 -34.31
CA ALA A 19 4.87 14.98 -32.98
C ALA A 19 4.73 13.55 -32.43
N PRO A 20 5.08 13.29 -31.15
CA PRO A 20 4.79 12.00 -30.55
C PRO A 20 3.28 11.83 -30.62
N ALA A 21 2.82 10.96 -31.52
CA ALA A 21 1.47 10.46 -31.45
C ALA A 21 1.38 9.75 -30.11
N HIS A 22 0.71 10.36 -29.14
CA HIS A 22 0.26 9.67 -27.95
C HIS A 22 -0.68 8.57 -28.45
N ALA A 23 -0.12 7.38 -28.69
CA ALA A 23 -0.91 6.22 -28.99
C ALA A 23 -1.86 6.04 -27.81
N SER A 24 -3.17 6.12 -28.09
CA SER A 24 -4.20 5.66 -27.16
C SER A 24 -3.74 4.32 -26.60
N GLU A 25 -3.69 4.19 -25.27
CA GLU A 25 -3.39 2.89 -24.67
C GLU A 25 -4.41 1.89 -25.20
N GLY A 26 -3.94 0.73 -25.65
CA GLY A 26 -4.81 -0.29 -26.22
C GLY A 26 -5.81 -0.85 -25.20
N ASP A 27 -6.85 -1.54 -25.68
CA ASP A 27 -7.93 -2.09 -24.83
C ASP A 27 -7.44 -2.92 -23.63
N VAL A 28 -6.25 -3.52 -23.74
CA VAL A 28 -5.61 -4.29 -22.66
C VAL A 28 -5.32 -3.47 -21.40
N CYS A 29 -5.08 -2.16 -21.54
CA CYS A 29 -4.79 -1.27 -20.41
C CYS A 29 -6.04 -0.62 -19.83
N LYS A 30 -7.18 -0.73 -20.52
CA LYS A 30 -8.44 -0.12 -20.09
C LYS A 30 -8.91 -0.69 -18.75
N LYS A 31 -8.74 -1.99 -18.53
CA LYS A 31 -9.08 -2.66 -17.28
C LYS A 31 -7.85 -2.71 -16.39
N VAL A 32 -7.98 -2.17 -15.18
CA VAL A 32 -6.91 -2.16 -14.20
C VAL A 32 -7.38 -2.90 -12.95
N THR A 33 -6.74 -4.01 -12.63
CA THR A 33 -7.08 -4.84 -11.46
C THR A 33 -6.08 -4.61 -10.34
N LEU A 34 -6.54 -4.07 -9.21
CA LEU A 34 -5.72 -3.80 -8.05
C LEU A 34 -5.84 -4.90 -6.99
N GLY A 35 -4.73 -5.22 -6.32
CA GLY A 35 -4.71 -6.11 -5.17
C GLY A 35 -5.12 -5.37 -3.89
N ASP A 36 -5.97 -5.99 -3.09
CA ASP A 36 -6.40 -5.51 -1.77
C ASP A 36 -6.32 -6.68 -0.79
N VAL A 37 -5.75 -6.47 0.40
CA VAL A 37 -5.61 -7.52 1.43
C VAL A 37 -6.61 -7.36 2.57
N GLY A 38 -7.54 -6.42 2.44
CA GLY A 38 -8.65 -6.19 3.36
C GLY A 38 -8.28 -5.40 4.61
N TRP A 39 -7.12 -4.73 4.62
CA TRP A 39 -6.72 -3.80 5.69
C TRP A 39 -7.20 -2.38 5.36
N SER A 40 -7.43 -1.54 6.36
CA SER A 40 -7.99 -0.22 6.14
C SER A 40 -7.05 0.71 5.36
N ASP A 41 -5.73 0.60 5.58
CA ASP A 41 -4.69 1.37 4.88
C ASP A 41 -4.62 1.03 3.39
N ILE A 42 -4.60 -0.27 3.05
CA ILE A 42 -4.62 -0.70 1.65
C ILE A 42 -5.95 -0.37 0.98
N ALA A 43 -7.07 -0.48 1.70
CA ALA A 43 -8.38 -0.10 1.16
C ALA A 43 -8.42 1.39 0.84
N ALA A 44 -7.81 2.24 1.68
CA ALA A 44 -7.68 3.68 1.44
C ALA A 44 -6.86 3.99 0.18
N THR A 45 -5.64 3.46 0.09
CA THR A 45 -4.73 3.74 -1.03
C THR A 45 -5.22 3.14 -2.34
N THR A 46 -5.76 1.92 -2.33
CA THR A 46 -6.44 1.32 -3.48
C THR A 46 -7.69 2.11 -3.87
N GLY A 47 -8.47 2.61 -2.91
CA GLY A 47 -9.63 3.46 -3.16
C GLY A 47 -9.27 4.76 -3.89
N VAL A 48 -8.16 5.41 -3.50
CA VAL A 48 -7.62 6.58 -4.22
C VAL A 48 -7.21 6.21 -5.63
N ALA A 49 -6.45 5.12 -5.82
CA ALA A 49 -6.02 4.69 -7.14
C ALA A 49 -7.22 4.41 -8.06
N MET A 50 -8.24 3.70 -7.57
CA MET A 50 -9.48 3.43 -8.32
C MET A 50 -10.22 4.71 -8.67
N MET A 51 -10.40 5.63 -7.72
CA MET A 51 -11.07 6.92 -7.96
C MET A 51 -10.41 7.71 -9.09
N LEU A 52 -9.07 7.77 -9.10
CA LEU A 52 -8.31 8.44 -10.15
C LEU A 52 -8.44 7.70 -11.49
N LEU A 53 -8.25 6.38 -11.51
CA LEU A 53 -8.36 5.57 -12.72
C LEU A 53 -9.75 5.69 -13.37
N ASP A 54 -10.82 5.59 -12.58
CA ASP A 54 -12.20 5.74 -13.06
C ASP A 54 -12.43 7.15 -13.62
N GLY A 55 -11.92 8.19 -12.94
CA GLY A 55 -11.99 9.57 -13.42
C GLY A 55 -11.21 9.84 -14.70
N LEU A 56 -10.17 9.05 -14.96
CA LEU A 56 -9.37 9.08 -16.19
C LEU A 56 -9.99 8.23 -17.32
N GLY A 57 -11.12 7.56 -17.07
CA GLY A 57 -11.84 6.76 -18.06
C GLY A 57 -11.39 5.30 -18.16
N TYR A 58 -10.58 4.83 -17.21
CA TYR A 58 -10.26 3.40 -17.06
C TYR A 58 -11.39 2.67 -16.33
N GLU A 59 -11.37 1.34 -16.38
CA GLU A 59 -12.25 0.44 -15.65
C GLU A 59 -11.45 -0.18 -14.49
N ALA A 60 -11.40 0.51 -13.34
CA ALA A 60 -10.67 0.02 -12.19
C ALA A 60 -11.50 -1.01 -11.40
N THR A 61 -10.86 -2.12 -11.04
CA THR A 61 -11.45 -3.14 -10.15
C THR A 61 -10.44 -3.54 -9.10
N LYS A 62 -10.89 -4.23 -8.06
CA LYS A 62 -10.00 -4.81 -7.05
C LYS A 62 -10.32 -6.26 -6.73
N THR A 63 -9.27 -7.02 -6.42
CA THR A 63 -9.36 -8.37 -5.89
C THR A 63 -8.95 -8.36 -4.44
N ILE A 64 -9.89 -8.67 -3.54
CA ILE A 64 -9.62 -8.83 -2.11
C ILE A 64 -9.20 -10.27 -1.84
N ALA A 65 -7.96 -10.47 -1.37
CA ALA A 65 -7.44 -11.80 -1.03
C ALA A 65 -6.28 -11.72 -0.03
N SER A 66 -5.83 -12.86 0.49
CA SER A 66 -4.65 -12.89 1.37
C SER A 66 -3.36 -12.47 0.63
N PRO A 67 -2.33 -11.96 1.33
CA PRO A 67 -1.10 -11.53 0.68
C PRO A 67 -0.46 -12.56 -0.27
N PRO A 68 -0.38 -13.87 0.07
CA PRO A 68 0.12 -14.89 -0.86
C PRO A 68 -0.71 -15.03 -2.14
N ILE A 69 -2.04 -14.89 -2.04
CA ILE A 69 -2.93 -14.96 -3.21
C ILE A 69 -2.76 -13.71 -4.08
N VAL A 70 -2.65 -12.52 -3.47
CA VAL A 70 -2.38 -11.28 -4.21
C VAL A 70 -1.07 -11.37 -4.98
N LEU A 71 0.02 -11.84 -4.34
CA LEU A 71 1.31 -12.02 -5.02
C LEU A 71 1.25 -13.06 -6.15
N ALA A 72 0.51 -14.16 -5.94
CA ALA A 72 0.28 -15.13 -7.01
C ALA A 72 -0.52 -14.53 -8.18
N GLY A 73 -1.48 -13.65 -7.89
CA GLY A 73 -2.23 -12.89 -8.89
C GLY A 73 -1.34 -11.94 -9.69
N VAL A 74 -0.45 -11.19 -9.02
CA VAL A 74 0.55 -10.32 -9.66
C VAL A 74 1.45 -11.14 -10.60
N LYS A 75 1.96 -12.28 -10.13
CA LYS A 75 2.77 -13.20 -10.93
C LYS A 75 2.06 -13.69 -12.20
N LYS A 76 0.75 -13.93 -12.12
CA LYS A 76 -0.06 -14.45 -13.22
C LYS A 76 -0.68 -13.35 -14.09
N ALA A 77 -0.34 -12.08 -13.84
CA ALA A 77 -0.99 -10.93 -14.47
C ALA A 77 -2.53 -10.93 -14.32
N GLN A 78 -3.04 -11.51 -13.23
CA GLN A 78 -4.45 -11.41 -12.83
C GLN A 78 -4.71 -10.19 -11.94
N ILE A 79 -3.64 -9.67 -11.32
CA ILE A 79 -3.62 -8.41 -10.60
C ILE A 79 -2.51 -7.58 -11.24
N ASP A 80 -2.85 -6.37 -11.68
CA ASP A 80 -1.95 -5.48 -12.39
C ASP A 80 -1.02 -4.74 -11.43
N ALA A 81 -1.55 -4.28 -10.29
CA ALA A 81 -0.78 -3.59 -9.28
C ALA A 81 -1.26 -3.91 -7.85
N PHE A 82 -0.33 -3.86 -6.90
CA PHE A 82 -0.59 -4.00 -5.48
C PHE A 82 0.19 -2.92 -4.72
N LEU A 83 -0.53 -2.04 -4.01
CA LEU A 83 0.04 -0.87 -3.35
C LEU A 83 0.56 -1.17 -1.93
N GLY A 84 0.40 -2.40 -1.44
CA GLY A 84 0.60 -2.74 -0.02
C GLY A 84 1.86 -3.56 0.27
N TYR A 85 2.97 -3.36 -0.44
CA TYR A 85 4.21 -4.07 -0.09
C TYR A 85 4.94 -3.39 1.07
N TRP A 86 4.73 -3.87 2.29
CA TRP A 86 5.36 -3.38 3.53
C TRP A 86 6.76 -3.98 3.75
N ASP A 87 7.82 -3.22 3.46
CA ASP A 87 9.22 -3.56 3.74
C ASP A 87 9.62 -3.10 5.16
N PRO A 88 10.29 -3.93 5.98
CA PRO A 88 10.88 -5.24 5.65
C PRO A 88 9.97 -6.44 5.94
N SER A 89 8.80 -6.26 6.57
CA SER A 89 8.00 -7.38 7.09
C SER A 89 7.55 -8.37 6.02
N MET A 90 7.26 -7.89 4.80
CA MET A 90 6.83 -8.71 3.67
C MET A 90 7.99 -9.18 2.79
N THR A 91 9.19 -8.66 3.00
CA THR A 91 10.37 -8.90 2.15
C THR A 91 10.72 -10.38 2.01
N PRO A 92 10.66 -11.22 3.07
CA PRO A 92 10.86 -12.67 2.93
C PRO A 92 9.90 -13.34 1.93
N THR A 93 8.69 -12.80 1.77
CA THR A 93 7.66 -13.34 0.88
C THR A 93 7.72 -12.70 -0.52
N VAL A 94 8.02 -11.40 -0.62
CA VAL A 94 7.99 -10.64 -1.88
C VAL A 94 9.29 -10.79 -2.67
N LYS A 95 10.45 -10.76 -2.00
CA LYS A 95 11.76 -10.79 -2.66
C LYS A 95 11.95 -11.97 -3.62
N PRO A 96 11.53 -13.21 -3.31
CA PRO A 96 11.62 -14.33 -4.26
C PRO A 96 10.84 -14.10 -5.57
N PHE A 97 9.72 -13.36 -5.53
CA PHE A 97 8.95 -13.03 -6.73
C PHE A 97 9.66 -11.95 -7.56
N VAL A 98 10.21 -10.93 -6.90
CA VAL A 98 10.95 -9.86 -7.57
C VAL A 98 12.23 -10.40 -8.21
N ASP A 99 13.02 -11.18 -7.47
CA ASP A 99 14.28 -11.78 -7.97
C ASP A 99 14.05 -12.74 -9.15
N ALA A 100 12.92 -13.43 -9.17
CA ALA A 100 12.53 -14.31 -10.27
C ALA A 100 11.89 -13.58 -11.48
N GLY A 101 11.77 -12.25 -11.44
CA GLY A 101 11.08 -11.47 -12.46
C GLY A 101 9.57 -11.72 -12.53
N ALA A 102 8.98 -12.29 -11.47
CA ALA A 102 7.56 -12.61 -11.34
C ALA A 102 6.74 -11.46 -10.74
N ALA A 103 7.39 -10.41 -10.24
CA ALA A 103 6.76 -9.15 -9.86
C ALA A 103 7.79 -8.02 -10.07
N HIS A 104 7.32 -6.81 -10.38
CA HIS A 104 8.17 -5.64 -10.49
C HIS A 104 7.85 -4.66 -9.36
N GLN A 105 8.81 -4.39 -8.49
CA GLN A 105 8.69 -3.37 -7.45
C GLN A 105 9.04 -2.00 -8.02
N LEU A 106 8.19 -1.00 -7.81
CA LEU A 106 8.52 0.38 -8.16
C LEU A 106 9.66 0.91 -7.29
N PRO A 107 10.61 1.68 -7.84
CA PRO A 107 11.87 2.00 -7.17
C PRO A 107 11.69 2.88 -5.92
N GLN A 108 10.69 3.76 -5.93
CA GLN A 108 10.42 4.66 -4.82
C GLN A 108 9.23 4.14 -4.00
N PRO A 109 9.30 4.18 -2.65
CA PRO A 109 8.18 3.82 -1.79
C PRO A 109 6.97 4.71 -2.09
N ASN A 110 5.76 4.18 -1.95
CA ASN A 110 4.54 4.97 -1.95
C ASN A 110 4.24 5.58 -0.58
N LEU A 111 4.79 5.03 0.50
CA LEU A 111 4.70 5.58 1.86
C LEU A 111 6.03 5.46 2.59
N VAL A 112 6.39 6.50 3.32
CA VAL A 112 7.54 6.53 4.26
C VAL A 112 7.07 6.96 5.64
N GLY A 113 7.88 6.68 6.67
CA GLY A 113 7.53 7.01 8.05
C GLY A 113 6.53 6.03 8.68
N ALA A 114 6.28 4.90 8.02
CA ALA A 114 5.43 3.85 8.55
C ALA A 114 6.18 3.06 9.63
N ARG A 115 5.43 2.30 10.44
CA ARG A 115 5.99 1.34 11.41
C ARG A 115 5.08 0.12 11.51
N TYR A 116 5.63 -1.04 11.82
CA TYR A 116 4.86 -2.26 12.03
C TYR A 116 5.56 -3.23 12.98
N THR A 117 5.01 -3.46 14.17
CA THR A 117 5.56 -4.39 15.17
C THR A 117 4.49 -4.73 16.22
N LEU A 118 4.89 -5.37 17.32
CA LEU A 118 4.01 -5.63 18.47
C LEU A 118 3.82 -4.38 19.33
N ALA A 119 2.59 -4.18 19.78
CA ALA A 119 2.24 -3.14 20.75
C ALA A 119 1.36 -3.69 21.86
N VAL A 120 1.25 -2.89 22.91
CA VAL A 120 0.41 -3.11 24.09
C VAL A 120 -0.31 -1.82 24.47
N PRO A 121 -1.42 -1.87 25.22
CA PRO A 121 -1.97 -0.66 25.82
C PRO A 121 -0.96 -0.01 26.78
N GLN A 122 -0.98 1.31 26.90
CA GLN A 122 -0.01 2.06 27.70
C GLN A 122 0.08 1.56 29.15
N TYR A 123 -1.06 1.22 29.77
CA TYR A 123 -1.08 0.67 31.13
C TYR A 123 -0.35 -0.67 31.29
N ALA A 124 -0.18 -1.43 30.21
CA ALA A 124 0.61 -2.66 30.24
C ALA A 124 2.11 -2.35 30.25
N ALA A 125 2.53 -1.39 29.42
CA ALA A 125 3.89 -0.87 29.43
C ALA A 125 4.25 -0.22 30.78
N ASP A 126 3.33 0.52 31.38
CA ASP A 126 3.51 1.14 32.70
C ASP A 126 3.72 0.08 33.80
N LYS A 127 3.14 -1.12 33.65
CA LYS A 127 3.37 -2.27 34.54
C LYS A 127 4.63 -3.07 34.21
N GLY A 128 5.40 -2.67 33.19
CA GLY A 128 6.70 -3.26 32.86
C GLY A 128 6.74 -4.09 31.58
N LEU A 129 5.64 -4.23 30.85
CA LEU A 129 5.62 -4.91 29.55
C LEU A 129 6.07 -3.94 28.44
N LYS A 130 7.38 -3.71 28.33
CA LYS A 130 7.96 -2.66 27.46
C LYS A 130 8.76 -3.18 26.27
N SER A 131 9.19 -4.44 26.33
CA SER A 131 9.98 -5.08 25.28
C SER A 131 9.44 -6.45 24.91
N PHE A 132 9.90 -6.98 23.77
CA PHE A 132 9.63 -8.35 23.35
C PHE A 132 10.06 -9.37 24.41
N ALA A 133 11.19 -9.11 25.09
CA ALA A 133 11.70 -9.95 26.17
C ALA A 133 10.84 -9.92 27.46
N ASP A 134 9.97 -8.92 27.61
CA ASP A 134 9.06 -8.85 28.75
C ASP A 134 7.79 -9.68 28.54
N ILE A 135 7.39 -9.96 27.30
CA ILE A 135 6.12 -10.65 26.97
C ILE A 135 5.97 -11.95 27.77
N ALA A 136 7.02 -12.77 27.83
CA ALA A 136 6.99 -14.05 28.55
C ALA A 136 6.75 -13.90 30.06
N LYS A 137 7.16 -12.79 30.67
CA LYS A 137 6.97 -12.51 32.11
C LYS A 137 5.51 -12.26 32.47
N PHE A 138 4.70 -11.84 31.48
CA PHE A 138 3.28 -11.53 31.65
C PHE A 138 2.35 -12.62 31.07
N ARG A 139 2.87 -13.83 30.85
CA ARG A 139 2.14 -14.91 30.17
C ARG A 139 0.75 -15.16 30.77
N ASP A 140 0.64 -15.25 32.08
CA ASP A 140 -0.63 -15.56 32.74
C ASP A 140 -1.65 -14.42 32.60
N GLN A 141 -1.20 -13.16 32.68
CA GLN A 141 -2.05 -11.99 32.45
C GLN A 141 -2.47 -11.83 30.98
N LEU A 142 -1.68 -12.38 30.05
CA LEU A 142 -1.93 -12.39 28.60
C LEU A 142 -2.70 -13.64 28.14
N ASP A 143 -3.09 -14.54 29.05
CA ASP A 143 -3.63 -15.87 28.74
C ASP A 143 -2.75 -16.69 27.77
N GLY A 144 -1.45 -16.40 27.73
CA GLY A 144 -0.52 -16.97 26.75
C GLY A 144 -0.89 -16.69 25.30
N LYS A 145 -1.46 -15.52 24.99
CA LYS A 145 -1.91 -15.16 23.63
C LYS A 145 -1.19 -13.93 23.08
N ILE A 146 -0.96 -13.95 21.77
CA ILE A 146 -0.55 -12.78 20.97
C ILE A 146 -1.56 -12.65 19.83
N TYR A 147 -2.15 -11.47 19.64
CA TYR A 147 -3.22 -11.24 18.67
C TYR A 147 -2.66 -10.74 17.34
N GLY A 148 -2.82 -11.57 16.31
CA GLY A 148 -2.51 -11.23 14.94
C GLY A 148 -3.75 -10.79 14.16
N ILE A 149 -3.61 -10.70 12.83
CA ILE A 149 -4.71 -10.35 11.91
C ILE A 149 -5.07 -11.53 11.00
N GLY A 150 -5.36 -11.29 9.71
CA GLY A 150 -5.76 -12.32 8.75
C GLY A 150 -4.68 -13.36 8.45
N ALA A 151 -5.12 -14.59 8.18
CA ALA A 151 -4.24 -15.68 7.76
C ALA A 151 -3.42 -15.29 6.51
N GLY A 152 -2.14 -15.67 6.50
CA GLY A 152 -1.20 -15.29 5.46
C GLY A 152 -0.62 -13.88 5.59
N ASN A 153 -0.98 -13.12 6.64
CA ASN A 153 -0.27 -11.89 6.99
C ASN A 153 1.17 -12.20 7.41
N ASN A 154 2.11 -11.34 7.01
CA ASN A 154 3.53 -11.55 7.29
C ASN A 154 3.89 -11.35 8.77
N GLY A 155 3.22 -10.43 9.48
CA GLY A 155 3.37 -10.26 10.92
C GLY A 155 2.91 -11.49 11.71
N ASN A 156 1.80 -12.12 11.31
CA ASN A 156 1.38 -13.42 11.87
C ASN A 156 2.48 -14.48 11.68
N ALA A 157 3.05 -14.60 10.47
CA ALA A 157 4.13 -15.53 10.19
C ALA A 157 5.40 -15.25 11.02
N LEU A 158 5.71 -13.98 11.27
CA LEU A 158 6.81 -13.57 12.16
C LEU A 158 6.53 -13.97 13.62
N ILE A 159 5.32 -13.74 14.12
CA ILE A 159 4.92 -14.17 15.47
C ILE A 159 4.99 -15.69 15.61
N GLN A 160 4.43 -16.42 14.65
CA GLN A 160 4.45 -17.88 14.68
C GLN A 160 5.88 -18.42 14.70
N ARG A 161 6.78 -17.83 13.89
CA ARG A 161 8.20 -18.17 13.90
C ARG A 161 8.85 -17.93 15.27
N MET A 162 8.57 -16.80 15.92
CA MET A 162 9.10 -16.52 17.26
C MET A 162 8.61 -17.55 18.28
N ILE A 163 7.33 -17.94 18.22
CA ILE A 163 6.75 -18.98 19.09
C ILE A 163 7.44 -20.33 18.83
N ASP A 164 7.52 -20.76 17.57
CA ASP A 164 8.11 -22.06 17.18
C ASP A 164 9.57 -22.19 17.60
N LYS A 165 10.33 -21.09 17.53
CA LYS A 165 11.74 -21.04 17.92
C LYS A 165 11.96 -20.71 19.40
N ASN A 166 10.89 -20.49 20.16
CA ASN A 166 10.95 -20.01 21.54
C ASN A 166 11.81 -18.72 21.69
N GLU A 167 11.79 -17.86 20.68
CA GLU A 167 12.44 -16.55 20.76
C GLU A 167 11.77 -15.74 21.86
N PHE A 168 12.56 -15.02 22.66
CA PHE A 168 12.09 -14.23 23.81
C PHE A 168 11.29 -15.03 24.87
N GLY A 169 11.40 -16.37 24.87
CA GLY A 169 10.64 -17.24 25.79
C GLY A 169 9.16 -17.44 25.39
N LEU A 170 8.83 -17.23 24.11
CA LEU A 170 7.44 -17.26 23.62
C LEU A 170 6.89 -18.65 23.28
N GLY A 171 7.66 -19.74 23.46
CA GLY A 171 7.24 -21.09 23.06
C GLY A 171 5.97 -21.62 23.73
N GLY A 172 5.57 -21.02 24.86
CA GLY A 172 4.32 -21.32 25.55
C GLY A 172 3.12 -20.44 25.16
N PHE A 173 3.25 -19.57 24.15
CA PHE A 173 2.20 -18.70 23.65
C PHE A 173 1.48 -19.31 22.44
N LYS A 174 0.30 -18.77 22.15
CA LYS A 174 -0.48 -19.07 20.95
C LYS A 174 -0.75 -17.79 20.18
N LEU A 175 -0.55 -17.84 18.87
CA LEU A 175 -1.04 -16.81 17.97
C LEU A 175 -2.56 -16.93 17.83
N VAL A 176 -3.27 -15.81 18.05
CA VAL A 176 -4.70 -15.68 17.78
C VAL A 176 -4.87 -14.98 16.44
N GLU A 177 -5.21 -15.73 15.40
CA GLU A 177 -5.44 -15.21 14.05
C GLU A 177 -6.92 -14.89 13.81
N SER A 178 -7.19 -13.75 13.15
CA SER A 178 -8.56 -13.34 12.80
C SER A 178 -8.58 -12.42 11.56
N SER A 179 -8.66 -11.11 11.78
CA SER A 179 -8.60 -10.03 10.79
C SER A 179 -8.18 -8.73 11.49
N GLU A 180 -7.92 -7.65 10.76
CA GLU A 180 -7.71 -6.33 11.38
C GLU A 180 -8.89 -5.97 12.30
N ALA A 181 -10.11 -6.04 11.78
CA ALA A 181 -11.32 -5.75 12.55
C ALA A 181 -11.48 -6.69 13.76
N GLY A 182 -11.23 -7.99 13.59
CA GLY A 182 -11.30 -8.98 14.66
C GLY A 182 -10.29 -8.72 15.78
N MET A 183 -9.05 -8.37 15.42
CA MET A 183 -7.99 -7.99 16.35
C MET A 183 -8.37 -6.72 17.12
N LEU A 184 -8.84 -5.69 16.42
CA LEU A 184 -9.25 -4.42 17.05
C LEU A 184 -10.44 -4.58 17.99
N VAL A 185 -11.36 -5.50 17.73
CA VAL A 185 -12.44 -5.85 18.69
C VAL A 185 -11.86 -6.40 19.99
N GLN A 186 -10.81 -7.24 19.93
CA GLN A 186 -10.16 -7.75 21.13
C GLN A 186 -9.39 -6.66 21.88
N VAL A 187 -8.69 -5.78 21.15
CA VAL A 187 -8.00 -4.62 21.74
C VAL A 187 -9.01 -3.71 22.44
N THR A 188 -10.13 -3.39 21.79
CA THR A 188 -11.20 -2.55 22.36
C THR A 188 -11.69 -3.13 23.69
N ARG A 189 -12.02 -4.42 23.71
CA ARG A 189 -12.48 -5.11 24.92
C ARG A 189 -11.42 -5.11 26.01
N ALA A 190 -10.17 -5.45 25.67
CA ALA A 190 -9.07 -5.47 26.62
C ALA A 190 -8.83 -4.10 27.25
N VAL A 191 -8.87 -3.02 26.46
CA VAL A 191 -8.72 -1.64 26.95
C VAL A 191 -9.89 -1.24 27.86
N GLN A 192 -11.14 -1.53 27.47
CA GLN A 192 -12.32 -1.24 28.30
C GLN A 192 -12.26 -1.98 29.65
N GLU A 193 -11.84 -3.24 29.63
CA GLU A 193 -11.75 -4.11 30.81
C GLU A 193 -10.40 -3.99 31.55
N HIS A 194 -9.50 -3.11 31.10
CA HIS A 194 -8.13 -2.95 31.62
C HIS A 194 -7.33 -4.27 31.71
N ARG A 195 -7.59 -5.21 30.78
CA ARG A 195 -6.86 -6.47 30.65
C ARG A 195 -5.58 -6.31 29.82
N MET A 196 -4.59 -7.15 30.07
CA MET A 196 -3.36 -7.17 29.27
C MET A 196 -3.63 -7.77 27.88
N ILE A 197 -3.02 -7.19 26.86
CA ILE A 197 -3.06 -7.70 25.50
C ILE A 197 -1.77 -7.29 24.76
N VAL A 198 -1.23 -8.21 23.96
CA VAL A 198 -0.15 -7.96 23.00
C VAL A 198 -0.71 -8.23 21.61
N PHE A 199 -0.54 -7.31 20.68
CA PHE A 199 -1.13 -7.39 19.35
C PHE A 199 -0.24 -6.74 18.28
N LEU A 200 -0.46 -7.11 17.02
CA LEU A 200 0.15 -6.43 15.87
C LEU A 200 -0.42 -5.01 15.73
N ALA A 201 0.47 -4.02 15.67
CA ALA A 201 0.11 -2.62 15.49
C ALA A 201 1.02 -1.95 14.46
N TRP A 202 0.48 -0.96 13.76
CA TRP A 202 1.20 -0.22 12.73
C TRP A 202 0.82 1.25 12.71
N GLU A 203 1.63 2.04 12.04
CA GLU A 203 1.37 3.42 11.67
C GLU A 203 1.64 3.58 10.17
N PRO A 204 0.77 4.30 9.43
CA PRO A 204 -0.43 5.00 9.88
C PRO A 204 -1.56 4.02 10.21
N HIS A 205 -2.35 4.33 11.25
CA HIS A 205 -3.61 3.66 11.56
C HIS A 205 -4.36 4.41 12.68
N PRO A 206 -5.71 4.56 12.62
CA PRO A 206 -6.49 5.24 13.67
C PRO A 206 -6.36 4.64 15.09
N MET A 207 -5.87 3.41 15.22
CA MET A 207 -5.58 2.79 16.53
C MET A 207 -4.61 3.63 17.37
N ASN A 208 -3.68 4.36 16.74
CA ASN A 208 -2.68 5.21 17.41
C ASN A 208 -3.31 6.44 18.07
N ILE A 209 -4.53 6.80 17.67
CA ILE A 209 -5.28 7.95 18.19
C ILE A 209 -6.37 7.45 19.14
N ASN A 210 -7.07 6.39 18.75
CA ASN A 210 -8.19 5.82 19.50
C ASN A 210 -7.74 5.12 20.78
N TYR A 211 -6.50 4.63 20.83
CA TYR A 211 -5.94 3.95 21.98
C TYR A 211 -4.58 4.56 22.34
N LYS A 212 -4.34 4.72 23.64
CA LYS A 212 -2.98 4.96 24.13
C LYS A 212 -2.23 3.63 24.14
N ILE A 213 -1.36 3.45 23.15
CA ILE A 213 -0.58 2.21 22.97
C ILE A 213 0.92 2.51 23.05
N ALA A 214 1.68 1.52 23.48
CA ALA A 214 3.12 1.52 23.50
C ALA A 214 3.64 0.42 22.57
N TYR A 215 4.53 0.79 21.66
CA TYR A 215 5.24 -0.16 20.80
C TYR A 215 6.37 -0.81 21.59
N LEU A 216 6.54 -2.11 21.43
CA LEU A 216 7.51 -2.87 22.21
C LEU A 216 8.92 -2.78 21.63
N ASP A 217 9.91 -2.54 22.49
CA ASP A 217 11.34 -2.54 22.18
C ASP A 217 11.90 -3.95 21.92
N GLY A 218 13.04 -4.02 21.23
CA GLY A 218 13.83 -5.26 21.10
C GLY A 218 13.31 -6.25 20.06
N GLY A 219 12.38 -5.84 19.20
CA GLY A 219 11.87 -6.62 18.06
C GLY A 219 12.70 -6.47 16.78
N ASP A 220 13.87 -5.84 16.83
CA ASP A 220 14.63 -5.35 15.69
C ASP A 220 15.00 -6.43 14.68
N THR A 221 15.36 -7.63 15.15
CA THR A 221 15.73 -8.76 14.29
C THR A 221 14.53 -9.45 13.64
N VAL A 222 13.31 -9.13 14.09
CA VAL A 222 12.06 -9.77 13.65
C VAL A 222 11.25 -8.83 12.76
N PHE A 223 10.94 -7.63 13.27
CA PHE A 223 10.09 -6.64 12.59
C PHE A 223 10.90 -5.50 11.95
N GLY A 224 12.18 -5.39 12.26
CA GLY A 224 13.05 -4.29 11.81
C GLY A 224 13.36 -3.28 12.92
N PRO A 225 14.43 -2.49 12.78
CA PRO A 225 14.87 -1.53 13.79
C PRO A 225 13.86 -0.40 14.01
N ASN A 226 14.05 0.38 15.08
CA ASN A 226 13.25 1.57 15.40
C ASN A 226 11.74 1.27 15.46
N TYR A 227 11.34 0.27 16.26
CA TYR A 227 9.96 -0.19 16.39
C TYR A 227 9.36 -0.70 15.06
N GLY A 228 10.16 -1.41 14.26
CA GLY A 228 9.72 -1.92 12.96
C GLY A 228 9.44 -0.80 11.95
N SER A 229 10.31 0.21 11.90
CA SER A 229 10.22 1.26 10.89
C SER A 229 10.13 0.65 9.49
N ALA A 230 9.13 1.10 8.75
CA ALA A 230 8.70 0.48 7.51
C ALA A 230 8.56 1.49 6.38
N LYS A 231 8.62 0.98 5.16
CA LYS A 231 8.24 1.67 3.95
C LYS A 231 7.23 0.81 3.20
N VAL A 232 6.29 1.43 2.52
CA VAL A 232 5.33 0.71 1.67
C VAL A 232 5.67 1.00 0.22
N TYR A 233 5.65 -0.03 -0.61
CA TYR A 233 5.97 0.01 -2.03
C TYR A 233 4.81 -0.49 -2.86
N THR A 234 4.79 -0.04 -4.12
CA THR A 234 3.90 -0.57 -5.14
C THR A 234 4.60 -1.69 -5.90
N LEU A 235 3.93 -2.83 -6.04
CA LEU A 235 4.29 -3.91 -6.95
C LEU A 235 3.40 -3.85 -8.19
N VAL A 236 3.94 -4.18 -9.35
CA VAL A 236 3.18 -4.36 -10.59
C VAL A 236 3.52 -5.71 -11.23
N THR A 237 2.60 -6.22 -12.05
CA THR A 237 2.84 -7.42 -12.87
C THR A 237 4.03 -7.19 -13.83
N PRO A 238 4.83 -8.22 -14.16
CA PRO A 238 5.99 -8.05 -15.05
C PRO A 238 5.63 -7.37 -16.38
N GLY A 239 6.44 -6.39 -16.79
CA GLY A 239 6.26 -5.63 -18.04
C GLY A 239 5.10 -4.64 -18.06
N TYR A 240 4.45 -4.36 -16.92
CA TYR A 240 3.27 -3.50 -16.88
C TYR A 240 3.57 -2.04 -17.25
N LEU A 241 4.72 -1.51 -16.82
CA LEU A 241 5.10 -0.11 -17.05
C LEU A 241 5.35 0.19 -18.52
N GLU A 242 5.80 -0.81 -19.29
CA GLU A 242 5.99 -0.70 -20.73
C GLU A 242 4.68 -0.89 -21.50
N ARG A 243 3.81 -1.80 -21.03
CA ARG A 243 2.52 -2.07 -21.68
C ARG A 243 1.50 -0.95 -21.48
N CYS A 244 1.41 -0.41 -20.27
CA CYS A 244 0.44 0.60 -19.87
C CYS A 244 1.17 1.81 -19.25
N PRO A 245 1.94 2.57 -20.04
CA PRO A 245 2.83 3.61 -19.54
C PRO A 245 2.10 4.79 -18.85
N ASN A 246 0.86 5.11 -19.24
CA ASN A 246 0.08 6.17 -18.59
C ASN A 246 -0.40 5.73 -17.19
N VAL A 247 -0.93 4.49 -17.07
CA VAL A 247 -1.26 3.92 -15.75
C VAL A 247 -0.01 3.71 -14.91
N GLY A 248 1.08 3.21 -15.51
CA GLY A 248 2.37 3.05 -14.86
C GLY A 248 2.92 4.38 -14.31
N ARG A 249 2.73 5.48 -15.05
CA ARG A 249 3.05 6.84 -14.58
C ARG A 249 2.24 7.21 -13.35
N LEU A 250 0.91 7.04 -13.40
CA LEU A 250 0.03 7.29 -12.26
C LEU A 250 0.48 6.51 -11.02
N LEU A 251 0.67 5.19 -11.15
CA LEU A 251 1.11 4.32 -10.05
C LEU A 251 2.49 4.71 -9.48
N THR A 252 3.38 5.22 -10.33
CA THR A 252 4.70 5.74 -9.91
C THR A 252 4.57 7.04 -9.12
N ASN A 253 3.67 7.92 -9.55
CA ASN A 253 3.42 9.22 -8.94
C ASN A 253 2.63 9.12 -7.63
N LEU A 254 1.86 8.04 -7.42
CA LEU A 254 1.12 7.81 -6.17
C LEU A 254 2.09 7.67 -4.99
N LYS A 255 2.18 8.74 -4.22
CA LYS A 255 2.93 8.89 -2.99
C LYS A 255 1.98 9.45 -1.93
N PHE A 256 1.94 8.79 -0.79
CA PHE A 256 1.10 9.09 0.36
C PHE A 256 1.97 9.49 1.55
N THR A 257 1.34 10.21 2.47
CA THR A 257 1.87 10.48 3.80
C THR A 257 1.02 9.76 4.85
N THR A 258 1.59 9.57 6.04
CA THR A 258 0.90 8.95 7.17
C THR A 258 -0.38 9.71 7.54
N ASP A 259 -0.36 11.04 7.45
CA ASP A 259 -1.52 11.88 7.74
C ASP A 259 -2.64 11.72 6.71
N GLU A 260 -2.30 11.63 5.43
CA GLU A 260 -3.27 11.41 4.35
C GLU A 260 -3.96 10.05 4.51
N GLU A 261 -3.20 8.98 4.73
CA GLU A 261 -3.76 7.65 4.94
C GLU A 261 -4.62 7.59 6.21
N ASN A 262 -4.18 8.20 7.31
CA ASN A 262 -4.98 8.28 8.54
C ASN A 262 -6.35 8.94 8.30
N GLN A 263 -6.39 10.05 7.57
CA GLN A 263 -7.65 10.74 7.25
C GLN A 263 -8.59 9.89 6.39
N LEU A 264 -8.04 9.16 5.43
CA LEU A 264 -8.80 8.27 4.55
C LEU A 264 -9.32 7.03 5.31
N MET A 265 -8.53 6.47 6.22
CA MET A 265 -8.91 5.26 6.98
C MET A 265 -10.08 5.47 7.92
N VAL A 266 -10.19 6.63 8.59
CA VAL A 266 -11.25 6.89 9.59
C VAL A 266 -12.67 6.57 9.08
N PRO A 267 -13.13 7.13 7.95
CA PRO A 267 -14.47 6.78 7.43
C PRO A 267 -14.55 5.34 6.89
N ILE A 268 -13.47 4.79 6.32
CA ILE A 268 -13.45 3.41 5.80
C ILE A 268 -13.64 2.39 6.92
N MET A 269 -13.00 2.60 8.07
CA MET A 269 -13.20 1.79 9.27
C MET A 269 -14.63 1.88 9.80
N ASN A 270 -15.35 2.96 9.49
CA ASN A 270 -16.78 3.13 9.74
C ASN A 270 -17.66 2.65 8.56
N HIS A 271 -17.14 1.74 7.75
CA HIS A 271 -17.83 1.07 6.63
C HIS A 271 -18.19 1.98 5.45
N ALA A 272 -17.57 3.15 5.32
CA ALA A 272 -17.71 3.96 4.11
C ALA A 272 -16.97 3.30 2.93
N ASP A 273 -17.52 3.47 1.72
CA ASP A 273 -16.88 3.01 0.49
C ASP A 273 -15.55 3.77 0.24
N PRO A 274 -14.41 3.07 0.03
CA PRO A 274 -13.11 3.72 -0.14
C PRO A 274 -13.02 4.66 -1.34
N VAL A 275 -13.72 4.40 -2.44
CA VAL A 275 -13.69 5.26 -3.64
C VAL A 275 -14.46 6.55 -3.36
N ALA A 276 -15.62 6.45 -2.72
CA ALA A 276 -16.38 7.61 -2.27
C ALA A 276 -15.61 8.45 -1.24
N VAL A 277 -14.92 7.80 -0.30
CA VAL A 277 -14.04 8.47 0.68
C VAL A 277 -12.90 9.20 -0.03
N ALA A 278 -12.20 8.54 -0.96
CA ALA A 278 -11.12 9.14 -1.72
C ALA A 278 -11.60 10.36 -2.52
N LYS A 279 -12.80 10.27 -3.12
CA LYS A 279 -13.43 11.37 -3.84
C LYS A 279 -13.68 12.58 -2.93
N GLU A 280 -14.33 12.39 -1.79
CA GLU A 280 -14.59 13.48 -0.84
C GLU A 280 -13.32 14.05 -0.23
N TRP A 281 -12.32 13.21 0.01
CA TRP A 281 -11.02 13.63 0.50
C TRP A 281 -10.27 14.47 -0.54
N ALA A 282 -10.27 14.05 -1.80
CA ALA A 282 -9.63 14.76 -2.91
C ALA A 282 -10.22 16.17 -3.12
N LYS A 283 -11.54 16.35 -2.95
CA LYS A 283 -12.19 17.68 -2.98
C LYS A 283 -11.59 18.66 -1.98
N LYS A 284 -11.24 18.17 -0.79
CA LYS A 284 -10.68 18.97 0.31
C LYS A 284 -9.17 19.15 0.19
N ASN A 285 -8.50 18.33 -0.64
CA ASN A 285 -7.06 18.28 -0.79
C ASN A 285 -6.62 18.37 -2.28
N PRO A 286 -7.12 19.33 -3.07
CA PRO A 286 -6.88 19.37 -4.52
C PRO A 286 -5.39 19.57 -4.88
N GLY A 287 -4.60 20.16 -3.97
CA GLY A 287 -3.17 20.37 -4.17
C GLY A 287 -2.36 19.07 -4.34
N VAL A 288 -2.84 17.95 -3.78
CA VAL A 288 -2.15 16.66 -3.88
C VAL A 288 -2.30 16.05 -5.28
N LEU A 289 -3.45 16.28 -5.93
CA LEU A 289 -3.77 15.74 -7.26
C LEU A 289 -2.77 16.17 -8.32
N SER A 290 -2.23 17.39 -8.23
CA SER A 290 -1.25 17.89 -9.21
C SER A 290 0.02 17.05 -9.24
N LYS A 291 0.43 16.47 -8.11
CA LYS A 291 1.61 15.59 -8.04
C LYS A 291 1.29 14.19 -8.58
N TRP A 292 0.13 13.64 -8.24
CA TRP A 292 -0.27 12.31 -8.70
C TRP A 292 -0.55 12.28 -10.21
N LEU A 293 -1.12 13.35 -10.77
CA LEU A 293 -1.49 13.45 -12.18
C LEU A 293 -0.39 14.03 -13.08
N ASP A 294 0.82 14.27 -12.55
CA ASP A 294 1.91 14.83 -13.34
C ASP A 294 2.31 13.90 -14.51
N GLY A 295 2.18 14.41 -15.74
CA GLY A 295 2.41 13.64 -16.95
C GLY A 295 1.40 12.51 -17.20
N VAL A 296 0.25 12.51 -16.50
CA VAL A 296 -0.86 11.57 -16.71
C VAL A 296 -1.93 12.21 -17.59
N THR A 297 -2.56 11.40 -18.44
CA THR A 297 -3.69 11.78 -19.29
C THR A 297 -4.90 10.88 -19.02
N THR A 298 -6.07 11.25 -19.52
CA THR A 298 -7.20 10.32 -19.61
C THR A 298 -6.90 9.23 -20.65
N ILE A 299 -7.67 8.15 -20.67
CA ILE A 299 -7.50 7.06 -21.65
C ILE A 299 -7.61 7.54 -23.11
N ASP A 300 -8.36 8.62 -23.36
CA ASP A 300 -8.51 9.26 -24.67
C ASP A 300 -7.53 10.43 -24.90
N GLY A 301 -6.50 10.57 -24.05
CA GLY A 301 -5.39 11.51 -24.23
C GLY A 301 -5.70 12.97 -23.83
N LYS A 302 -6.78 13.22 -23.10
CA LYS A 302 -7.13 14.55 -22.58
C LYS A 302 -6.40 14.86 -21.28
N ASN A 303 -6.52 16.12 -20.85
CA ASN A 303 -5.95 16.59 -19.59
C ASN A 303 -6.56 15.82 -18.40
N ALA A 304 -5.70 15.12 -17.65
CA ALA A 304 -6.10 14.36 -16.48
C ALA A 304 -6.67 15.23 -15.36
N LYS A 305 -6.04 16.39 -15.09
CA LYS A 305 -6.44 17.28 -14.02
C LYS A 305 -7.86 17.80 -14.22
N ASP A 306 -8.19 18.26 -15.43
CA ASP A 306 -9.53 18.75 -15.76
C ASP A 306 -10.59 17.65 -15.58
N ALA A 307 -10.27 16.41 -15.96
CA ALA A 307 -11.17 15.26 -15.82
C ALA A 307 -11.43 14.93 -14.34
N ILE A 308 -10.38 14.93 -13.50
CA ILE A 308 -10.50 14.66 -12.06
C ILE A 308 -11.20 15.81 -11.34
N GLU A 309 -10.88 17.07 -11.64
CA GLU A 309 -11.55 18.24 -11.05
C GLU A 309 -13.05 18.22 -11.35
N LYS A 310 -13.43 17.89 -12.58
CA LYS A 310 -14.84 17.67 -12.95
C LYS A 310 -15.47 16.50 -12.19
N LEU A 311 -14.77 15.38 -12.02
CA LEU A 311 -15.29 14.23 -11.27
C LEU A 311 -15.58 14.60 -9.82
N ILE A 312 -14.67 15.33 -9.17
CA ILE A 312 -14.77 15.73 -7.77
C ILE A 312 -15.61 17.00 -7.58
N GLY A 313 -16.00 17.70 -8.65
CA GLY A 313 -16.82 18.92 -8.56
C GLY A 313 -16.07 20.09 -7.93
N ALA A 314 -14.78 20.21 -8.23
CA ALA A 314 -13.92 21.34 -7.89
C ALA A 314 -13.85 22.35 -9.04
#